data_AF-A0A227P143-F1
#
_entry.id   AF-A0A227P143-F1
#
_cell.length_a   1.000
_cell.length_b   1.000
_cell.length_c   1.000
_cell.angle_alpha   90.00
_cell.angle_beta   90.00
_cell.angle_gamma   90.00
#
_symmetry.space_group_name_H-M   'P 1'
#
loop_
_entity.id
_entity.type
_entity.pdbx_description
1 polymer ?
#
loop_
_entity_poly.entity_id
_entity_poly.type
_entity_poly.pdbx_seq_one_letter_code
_entity_poly.pdbx_strand_id
1 'polypeptide(L)' 'MRGDRSRNDNGELRQKRSDTHIGTIEQKYNIDLNVRSDMHLGTYLEKNDIASLNDLVNNNKK' A
#
# COMPACT_ATOMS: atom_id res chain seq x y z
N MET A 1 -3.24 -17.82 -17.37
CA MET A 1 -4.43 -17.00 -17.09
C MET A 1 -3.98 -15.67 -16.51
N ARG A 2 -4.58 -14.55 -16.92
CA ARG A 2 -4.33 -13.23 -16.31
C ARG A 2 -5.26 -13.10 -15.09
N GLY A 3 -4.73 -12.77 -13.91
CA GLY A 3 -5.54 -12.63 -12.69
C GLY A 3 -6.46 -11.40 -12.71
N ASP A 4 -7.40 -11.33 -11.76
CA ASP A 4 -8.52 -10.36 -11.73
C ASP A 4 -8.12 -8.89 -11.45
N ARG A 5 -6.83 -8.62 -11.26
CA ARG A 5 -6.34 -7.27 -10.94
C ARG A 5 -6.06 -6.47 -12.21
N SER A 6 -6.66 -5.28 -12.26
CA SER A 6 -6.42 -4.29 -13.31
C SER A 6 -4.94 -3.86 -13.37
N ARG A 7 -4.47 -3.57 -14.58
CA ARG A 7 -3.09 -3.18 -14.90
C ARG A 7 -3.02 -1.73 -15.38
N ASN A 8 -1.85 -1.11 -15.29
CA ASN A 8 -1.59 0.20 -15.89
C ASN A 8 -1.32 0.05 -17.41
N ASP A 9 -1.14 1.19 -18.10
CA ASP A 9 -0.87 1.23 -19.54
C ASP A 9 0.43 0.51 -19.92
N ASN A 10 1.38 0.41 -18.99
CA ASN A 10 2.64 -0.32 -19.14
C ASN A 10 2.49 -1.84 -18.91
N GLY A 11 1.30 -2.31 -18.57
CA GLY A 11 1.01 -3.73 -18.34
C GLY A 11 1.37 -4.24 -16.94
N GLU A 12 1.80 -3.40 -16.02
CA GLU A 12 2.08 -3.74 -14.63
C GLU A 12 0.81 -3.70 -13.76
N LEU A 13 0.81 -4.41 -12.62
CA LEU A 13 -0.33 -4.37 -11.70
C LEU A 13 -0.51 -2.95 -11.15
N ARG A 14 -1.75 -2.45 -11.20
CA ARG A 14 -2.06 -1.11 -10.70
C ARG A 14 -1.78 -1.04 -9.20
N GLN A 15 -0.99 -0.04 -8.80
CA GLN A 15 -0.70 0.25 -7.40
C GLN A 15 -1.95 0.73 -6.65
N LYS A 16 -1.92 0.62 -5.33
CA LYS A 16 -2.94 1.26 -4.48
C LYS A 16 -2.76 2.77 -4.58
N ARG A 17 -3.88 3.51 -4.60
CA ARG A 17 -3.84 4.98 -4.71
C ARG A 17 -3.14 5.58 -3.49
N SER A 18 -2.28 6.56 -3.71
CA SER A 18 -1.49 7.27 -2.69
C SER A 18 -2.35 8.05 -1.69
N ASP A 19 -3.54 8.50 -2.08
CA ASP A 19 -4.50 9.22 -1.24
C ASP A 19 -5.23 8.31 -0.22
N THR A 20 -4.99 7.00 -0.24
CA THR A 20 -5.60 6.07 0.74
C THR A 20 -5.12 6.40 2.16
N HIS A 21 -6.04 6.52 3.11
CA HIS A 21 -5.69 6.70 4.52
C HIS A 21 -5.03 5.46 5.12
N ILE A 22 -4.01 5.68 5.96
CA ILE A 22 -3.30 4.62 6.67
C ILE A 22 -4.24 3.83 7.58
N GLY A 23 -5.20 4.47 8.26
CA GLY A 23 -6.15 3.75 9.11
C GLY A 23 -6.94 2.66 8.35
N THR A 24 -7.26 2.90 7.08
CA THR A 24 -7.91 1.90 6.22
C THR A 24 -6.97 0.73 5.88
N ILE A 25 -5.68 1.00 5.73
CA ILE A 25 -4.65 -0.02 5.47
C ILE A 25 -4.44 -0.88 6.72
N GLU A 26 -4.29 -0.25 7.89
CA GLU A 26 -4.14 -0.91 9.18
C GLU A 26 -5.29 -1.88 9.44
N GLN A 27 -6.54 -1.43 9.28
CA GLN A 27 -7.72 -2.28 9.42
C GLN A 27 -7.78 -3.41 8.40
N LYS A 28 -7.47 -3.12 7.13
CA LYS A 28 -7.59 -4.11 6.04
C LYS A 28 -6.56 -5.23 6.14
N TYR A 29 -5.33 -4.89 6.52
CA TYR A 29 -4.23 -5.84 6.60
C TYR A 29 -3.94 -6.31 8.03
N ASN A 30 -4.68 -5.78 9.01
CA ASN A 30 -4.49 -6.03 10.44
C ASN A 30 -3.03 -5.80 10.86
N ILE A 31 -2.46 -4.67 10.42
CA ILE A 31 -1.11 -4.23 10.75
C ILE A 31 -1.18 -2.93 11.54
N ASP A 32 -0.22 -2.70 12.41
CA ASP A 32 -0.05 -1.43 13.13
C ASP A 32 1.17 -0.69 12.56
N LEU A 33 0.95 0.48 11.99
CA LEU A 33 2.01 1.31 11.42
C LEU A 33 2.45 2.43 12.37
N ASN A 34 1.82 2.54 13.55
CA ASN A 34 2.09 3.51 14.60
C ASN A 34 2.18 4.97 14.08
N VAL A 35 1.35 5.30 13.10
CA VAL A 35 1.21 6.66 12.56
C VAL A 35 -0.23 7.13 12.71
N ARG A 36 -0.47 8.43 12.53
CA ARG A 36 -1.85 8.94 12.55
C ARG A 36 -2.67 8.30 11.43
N SER A 37 -3.87 7.82 11.75
CA SER A 37 -4.74 7.12 10.82
C SER A 37 -5.17 7.97 9.61
N ASP A 38 -5.16 9.31 9.73
CA ASP A 38 -5.45 10.25 8.64
C ASP A 38 -4.26 10.52 7.71
N MET A 39 -3.08 9.92 7.97
CA MET A 39 -1.94 9.99 7.07
C MET A 39 -2.28 9.33 5.72
N HIS A 40 -1.85 9.96 4.62
CA HIS A 40 -1.94 9.35 3.30
C HIS A 40 -0.85 8.30 3.09
N LEU A 41 -1.23 7.19 2.46
CA LEU A 41 -0.34 6.09 2.10
C LEU A 41 0.89 6.57 1.31
N GLY A 42 0.71 7.48 0.34
CA GLY A 42 1.82 8.02 -0.45
C GLY A 42 2.89 8.67 0.43
N THR A 43 2.48 9.55 1.35
CA THR A 43 3.40 10.21 2.29
C THR A 43 4.12 9.22 3.19
N TYR A 44 3.43 8.17 3.63
CA TYR A 44 4.06 7.12 4.44
C TYR A 44 5.10 6.34 3.63
N LEU A 45 4.76 5.94 2.40
CA LEU A 45 5.65 5.21 1.50
C LEU A 45 6.92 6.02 1.17
N GLU A 46 6.77 7.31 0.85
CA GLU A 46 7.90 8.20 0.57
C GLU A 46 8.83 8.37 1.79
N LYS A 47 8.26 8.55 2.99
CA LYS A 47 9.05 8.71 4.22
C LYS A 47 9.85 7.47 4.61
N ASN A 48 9.34 6.29 4.28
CA ASN A 48 9.96 5.01 4.63
C ASN A 48 10.73 4.39 3.45
N ASP A 49 10.87 5.10 2.33
CA ASP A 49 11.52 4.64 1.11
C ASP A 49 10.96 3.31 0.58
N ILE A 50 9.63 3.18 0.61
CA ILE A 50 8.91 1.97 0.18
C ILE A 50 8.25 2.22 -1.17
N ALA A 51 8.54 1.35 -2.14
CA ALA A 51 8.02 1.50 -3.51
C ALA A 51 6.51 1.24 -3.64
N SER A 52 5.92 0.38 -2.80
CA SER A 52 4.50 0.05 -2.90
C SER A 52 3.88 -0.49 -1.62
N LEU A 53 2.53 -0.42 -1.55
CA LEU A 53 1.75 -1.10 -0.50
C LEU A 53 2.05 -2.60 -0.41
N ASN A 54 2.32 -3.25 -1.56
CA ASN A 54 2.59 -4.67 -1.57
C ASN A 54 3.90 -4.97 -0.83
N ASP A 55 4.91 -4.13 -1.00
CA ASP A 55 6.18 -4.25 -0.28
C ASP A 55 5.98 -3.97 1.20
N LEU A 56 5.18 -2.96 1.57
CA LEU A 56 4.82 -2.69 2.97
C LEU A 56 4.19 -3.90 3.68
N VAL A 57 3.26 -4.57 3.02
CA VAL A 57 2.53 -5.72 3.59
C VAL A 57 3.37 -7.00 3.58
N ASN A 58 4.15 -7.24 2.53
CA ASN A 58 4.95 -8.46 2.43
C ASN A 58 6.23 -8.38 3.27
N ASN A 59 6.84 -7.21 3.45
CA ASN A 59 7.98 -7.05 4.36
C ASN A 59 7.61 -7.26 5.83
N ASN A 60 6.32 -7.09 6.19
CA ASN A 60 5.80 -7.42 7.52
C ASN A 60 5.42 -8.89 7.70
N LYS A 61 5.43 -9.71 6.64
CA LYS A 61 5.29 -11.17 6.76
C LYS A 61 6.65 -11.80 7.00
N LYS A 62 7.05 -11.87 8.27
CA LYS A 62 8.15 -12.72 8.72
C LYS A 62 7.60 -13.94 9.44
#